data_AF-A0A536JWU1-F1
#
_entry.id   AF-A0A536JWU1-F1
#
_cell.length_a   1.000
_cell.length_b   1.000
_cell.length_c   1.000
_cell.angle_alpha   90.00
_cell.angle_beta   90.00
_cell.angle_gamma   90.00
#
_symmetry.space_group_name_H-M   'P 1'
#
loop_
_entity.id
_entity.type
_entity.pdbx_description
1 polymer ?
#
loop_
_entity_poly.entity_id
_entity_poly.type
_entity_poly.pdbx_seq_one_letter_code
_entity_poly.pdbx_strand_id
1 'polypeptide(L)'
;MIEGFAGFVAWLGASVVVLSDGRRGLALGAALSTLALAAIVFSGAGPVAGIALGVGGLTAAARRLTVGVAGWGIMPPGSTPRFILCVGGGLLALWIALGVTSGHSSALRFAVITVAGLAGARVLSSGESSVLLTSVALLALATAAASGLTEEALAIWPYVGAAAIAAGVGWLPQSAPRAA
;
A
#
# COMPACT_ATOMS: atom_id res chain seq x y z
N MET A 1 13.88 -13.90 8.92
CA MET A 1 12.67 -14.59 8.39
C MET A 1 11.42 -13.72 8.45
N ILE A 2 11.09 -13.13 9.60
CA ILE A 2 9.85 -12.33 9.79
C ILE A 2 9.76 -11.15 8.82
N GLU A 3 10.86 -10.40 8.62
CA GLU A 3 10.86 -9.25 7.72
C GLU A 3 10.65 -9.62 6.24
N GLY A 4 11.26 -10.71 5.78
CA GLY A 4 11.05 -11.22 4.42
C GLY A 4 9.61 -11.67 4.18
N PHE A 5 8.99 -12.31 5.18
CA PHE A 5 7.57 -12.65 5.14
C PHE A 5 6.70 -11.40 5.09
N ALA A 6 7.00 -10.38 5.91
CA ALA A 6 6.28 -9.11 5.87
C ALA A 6 6.42 -8.43 4.49
N GLY A 7 7.61 -8.42 3.89
CA GLY A 7 7.82 -7.93 2.54
C GLY A 7 6.95 -8.65 1.50
N PHE A 8 6.87 -9.97 1.57
CA PHE A 8 5.97 -10.76 0.72
C PHE A 8 4.49 -10.40 0.92
N VAL A 9 4.05 -10.23 2.18
CA VAL A 9 2.69 -9.81 2.49
C VAL A 9 2.39 -8.40 1.96
N ALA A 10 3.38 -7.49 1.96
CA ALA A 10 3.23 -6.15 1.38
C ALA A 10 3.01 -6.23 -0.14
N TRP A 11 3.80 -7.05 -0.85
CA TRP A 11 3.59 -7.30 -2.29
C TRP A 11 2.22 -7.91 -2.57
N LEU A 12 1.82 -8.90 -1.77
CA LEU A 12 0.52 -9.58 -1.94
C LEU A 12 -0.63 -8.60 -1.70
N GLY A 13 -0.57 -7.79 -0.63
CA GLY A 13 -1.56 -6.75 -0.33
C GLY A 13 -1.68 -5.72 -1.46
N ALA A 14 -0.56 -5.22 -1.96
CA ALA A 14 -0.54 -4.26 -3.07
C ALA A 14 -1.09 -4.89 -4.37
N SER A 15 -0.75 -6.15 -4.65
CA SER A 15 -1.29 -6.88 -5.79
C SER A 15 -2.82 -7.04 -5.69
N VAL A 16 -3.34 -7.34 -4.50
CA VAL A 16 -4.79 -7.42 -4.27
C VAL A 16 -5.46 -6.07 -4.57
N VAL A 17 -4.88 -4.94 -4.20
CA VAL A 17 -5.43 -3.61 -4.54
C VAL A 17 -5.44 -3.34 -6.04
N VAL A 18 -4.42 -3.78 -6.77
CA VAL A 18 -4.36 -3.62 -8.23
C VAL A 18 -5.38 -4.50 -8.95
N LEU A 19 -5.60 -5.72 -8.46
CA LEU A 19 -6.50 -6.70 -9.07
C LEU A 19 -7.95 -6.55 -8.65
N SER A 20 -8.23 -5.79 -7.60
CA SER A 20 -9.57 -5.56 -7.09
C SER A 20 -10.15 -4.22 -7.56
N ASP A 21 -11.41 -4.25 -7.97
CA ASP A 21 -12.26 -3.08 -8.16
C ASP A 21 -13.38 -2.99 -7.11
N GLY A 22 -13.57 -4.05 -6.31
CA GLY A 22 -14.61 -4.10 -5.27
C GLY A 22 -14.12 -3.67 -3.89
N ARG A 23 -15.04 -3.12 -3.09
CA ARG A 23 -14.75 -2.56 -1.76
C ARG A 23 -14.07 -3.55 -0.79
N ARG A 24 -14.40 -4.84 -0.87
CA ARG A 24 -13.81 -5.88 -0.01
C ARG A 24 -12.37 -6.21 -0.40
N GLY A 25 -12.11 -6.29 -1.70
CA GLY A 25 -10.76 -6.53 -2.22
C GLY A 25 -9.83 -5.35 -1.92
N LEU A 26 -10.30 -4.12 -2.13
CA LEU A 26 -9.56 -2.91 -1.78
C LEU A 26 -9.27 -2.83 -0.27
N ALA A 27 -10.26 -3.11 0.59
CA ALA A 27 -10.07 -3.11 2.04
C ALA A 27 -9.05 -4.16 2.49
N LEU A 28 -9.15 -5.39 1.97
CA LEU A 28 -8.24 -6.48 2.33
C LEU A 28 -6.81 -6.18 1.84
N GLY A 29 -6.65 -5.75 0.60
CA GLY A 29 -5.33 -5.40 0.05
C GLY A 29 -4.69 -4.25 0.83
N ALA A 30 -5.46 -3.21 1.16
CA ALA A 30 -4.99 -2.10 1.98
C ALA A 30 -4.60 -2.55 3.41
N ALA A 31 -5.39 -3.43 4.04
CA ALA A 31 -5.09 -3.97 5.36
C ALA A 31 -3.80 -4.80 5.36
N LEU A 32 -3.62 -5.69 4.37
CA LEU A 32 -2.42 -6.51 4.24
C LEU A 32 -1.16 -5.65 4.02
N SER A 33 -1.21 -4.70 3.09
CA SER A 33 -0.08 -3.79 2.83
C SER A 33 0.26 -2.95 4.05
N THR A 34 -0.77 -2.44 4.76
CA THR A 34 -0.58 -1.65 5.98
C THR A 34 0.06 -2.48 7.08
N LEU A 35 -0.48 -3.66 7.38
CA LEU A 35 0.03 -4.52 8.44
C LEU A 35 1.47 -4.95 8.15
N ALA A 36 1.78 -5.27 6.90
CA ALA A 36 3.13 -5.59 6.47
C ALA A 36 4.10 -4.41 6.66
N LEU A 37 3.75 -3.23 6.16
CA LEU A 37 4.59 -2.03 6.33
C LEU A 37 4.75 -1.66 7.81
N ALA A 38 3.65 -1.69 8.58
CA ALA A 38 3.67 -1.41 10.01
C ALA A 38 4.57 -2.39 10.76
N ALA A 39 4.51 -3.69 10.44
CA ALA A 39 5.37 -4.70 11.07
C ALA A 39 6.86 -4.47 10.78
N ILE A 40 7.23 -4.12 9.54
CA ILE A 40 8.63 -3.82 9.18
C ILE A 40 9.09 -2.52 9.85
N VAL A 41 8.25 -1.49 9.87
CA VAL A 41 8.58 -0.21 10.53
C VAL A 41 8.66 -0.38 12.05
N PHE A 42 7.84 -1.25 12.65
CA PHE A 42 7.86 -1.53 14.08
C PHE A 42 9.21 -2.10 14.52
N SER A 43 9.82 -2.99 13.72
CA SER A 43 11.14 -3.54 14.03
C SER A 43 12.28 -2.55 13.78
N GLY A 44 12.18 -1.71 12.74
CA GLY A 44 13.24 -0.77 12.36
C GLY A 44 13.20 0.59 13.08
N ALA A 45 12.06 1.28 13.03
CA ALA A 45 11.85 2.63 13.56
C ALA A 45 11.10 2.66 14.90
N GLY A 46 10.90 1.50 15.52
CA GLY A 46 10.31 1.38 16.84
C GLY A 46 8.78 1.42 16.90
N PRO A 47 8.22 1.17 18.09
CA PRO A 47 6.81 0.83 18.27
C PRO A 47 5.86 1.98 17.93
N VAL A 48 6.23 3.22 18.25
CA VAL A 48 5.38 4.39 18.03
C VAL A 48 5.13 4.62 16.54
N ALA A 49 6.18 4.53 15.70
CA ALA A 49 6.09 4.69 14.26
C ALA A 49 5.25 3.58 13.61
N GLY A 50 5.48 2.31 14.01
CA GLY A 50 4.72 1.17 13.53
C GLY A 50 3.23 1.25 13.89
N ILE A 51 2.91 1.63 15.13
CA ILE A 51 1.53 1.80 15.59
C ILE A 51 0.84 2.95 14.84
N ALA A 52 1.51 4.09 14.66
CA ALA A 52 0.95 5.23 13.94
C ALA A 52 0.57 4.87 12.49
N LEU A 53 1.48 4.23 11.76
CA LEU A 53 1.21 3.70 10.41
C LEU A 53 0.08 2.68 10.40
N GLY A 54 0.11 1.74 11.36
CA GLY A 54 -0.90 0.70 11.48
C GLY A 54 -2.29 1.28 11.67
N VAL A 55 -2.47 2.20 12.60
CA VAL A 55 -3.76 2.85 12.88
C VAL A 55 -4.25 3.66 11.67
N GLY A 56 -3.38 4.47 11.05
CA GLY A 56 -3.75 5.26 9.87
C GLY A 56 -4.16 4.41 8.66
N GLY A 57 -3.43 3.35 8.35
CA GLY A 57 -3.78 2.48 7.22
C GLY A 57 -4.95 1.55 7.52
N LEU A 58 -5.11 1.06 8.75
CA LEU A 58 -6.26 0.22 9.13
C LEU A 58 -7.56 1.03 9.16
N THR A 59 -7.52 2.30 9.60
CA THR A 59 -8.69 3.17 9.53
C THR A 59 -9.10 3.44 8.08
N ALA A 60 -8.13 3.66 7.18
CA ALA A 60 -8.38 3.77 5.75
C ALA A 60 -9.00 2.49 5.16
N ALA A 61 -8.45 1.31 5.52
CA ALA A 61 -8.96 0.01 5.08
C ALA A 61 -10.37 -0.28 5.61
N ALA A 62 -10.63 0.00 6.88
CA ALA A 62 -11.95 -0.16 7.49
C ALA A 62 -13.00 0.72 6.81
N ARG A 63 -12.63 1.97 6.49
CA ARG A 63 -13.53 2.89 5.79
C ARG A 63 -13.92 2.36 4.40
N ARG A 64 -13.02 1.66 3.71
CA ARG A 64 -13.32 1.03 2.41
C ARG A 64 -14.40 -0.03 2.49
N LEU A 65 -14.59 -0.72 3.62
CA LEU A 65 -15.70 -1.67 3.76
C LEU A 65 -17.08 -1.00 3.65
N THR A 66 -17.15 0.30 3.94
CA THR A 66 -18.39 1.08 3.90
C THR A 66 -18.58 1.90 2.62
N VAL A 67 -17.50 2.12 1.84
CA VAL A 67 -17.49 3.07 0.72
C VAL A 67 -16.99 2.42 -0.57
N GLY A 68 -17.79 2.44 -1.63
CA GLY A 68 -17.47 1.92 -2.96
C GLY A 68 -18.39 0.78 -3.43
N VAL A 69 -18.09 0.24 -4.62
CA VAL A 69 -18.89 -0.82 -5.25
C VAL A 69 -18.86 -2.09 -4.39
N ALA A 70 -20.06 -2.64 -4.11
CA ALA A 70 -20.18 -3.84 -3.30
C ALA A 70 -19.59 -5.07 -3.99
N GLY A 71 -18.87 -5.89 -3.22
CA GLY A 71 -18.27 -7.14 -3.70
C GLY A 71 -16.75 -7.15 -3.59
N TRP A 72 -16.15 -8.20 -4.14
CA TRP A 72 -14.70 -8.38 -4.21
C TRP A 72 -14.11 -7.70 -5.44
N GLY A 73 -14.79 -7.79 -6.59
CA GLY A 73 -14.33 -7.21 -7.84
C GLY A 73 -12.94 -7.68 -8.25
N ILE A 74 -12.56 -8.91 -7.89
CA ILE A 74 -11.28 -9.52 -8.23
C ILE A 74 -11.34 -9.94 -9.71
N MET A 75 -10.34 -9.51 -10.49
CA MET A 75 -10.21 -9.85 -11.92
C MET A 75 -11.47 -9.55 -12.76
N PRO A 76 -11.81 -8.25 -12.95
CA PRO A 76 -12.77 -7.89 -13.97
C PRO A 76 -12.25 -8.27 -15.38
N PRO A 77 -13.14 -8.50 -16.36
CA PRO A 77 -12.73 -8.80 -17.73
C PRO A 77 -11.75 -7.73 -18.26
N GLY A 78 -10.61 -8.18 -18.81
CA GLY A 78 -9.50 -7.32 -19.20
C GLY A 78 -8.39 -7.15 -18.13
N SER A 79 -8.41 -7.91 -17.04
CA SER A 79 -7.40 -7.85 -15.96
C SER A 79 -6.05 -8.50 -16.28
N THR A 80 -5.90 -9.17 -17.43
CA THR A 80 -4.67 -9.91 -17.81
C THR A 80 -3.41 -9.03 -17.80
N PRO A 81 -3.41 -7.81 -18.37
CA PRO A 81 -2.26 -6.91 -18.28
C PRO A 81 -1.94 -6.49 -16.84
N ARG A 82 -2.97 -6.26 -16.00
CA ARG A 82 -2.78 -5.90 -14.58
C ARG A 82 -2.13 -7.04 -13.80
N PHE A 83 -2.52 -8.27 -14.10
CA PHE A 83 -1.94 -9.48 -13.50
C PHE A 83 -0.46 -9.64 -13.91
N ILE A 84 -0.16 -9.53 -15.20
CA ILE A 84 1.22 -9.60 -15.71
C ILE A 84 2.09 -8.51 -15.07
N LEU A 85 1.59 -7.28 -14.94
CA LEU A 85 2.32 -6.19 -14.29
C LEU A 85 2.50 -6.40 -12.78
N CYS A 86 1.55 -7.02 -12.08
CA CYS A 86 1.74 -7.38 -10.66
C CYS A 86 2.85 -8.42 -10.48
N VAL A 87 2.85 -9.46 -11.31
CA VAL A 87 3.85 -10.53 -11.27
C VAL A 87 5.22 -9.99 -11.71
N GLY A 88 5.29 -9.33 -12.86
CA GLY A 88 6.52 -8.76 -13.41
C GLY A 88 7.10 -7.65 -12.53
N GLY A 89 6.26 -6.74 -12.03
CA GLY A 89 6.66 -5.68 -11.10
C GLY A 89 7.14 -6.23 -9.76
N GLY A 90 6.48 -7.28 -9.23
CA GLY A 90 6.91 -7.98 -8.03
C GLY A 90 8.28 -8.66 -8.20
N LEU A 91 8.47 -9.39 -9.31
CA LEU A 91 9.74 -10.03 -9.62
C LEU A 91 10.87 -9.01 -9.84
N LEU A 92 10.60 -7.91 -10.53
CA LEU A 92 11.56 -6.83 -10.74
C LEU A 92 11.94 -6.15 -9.42
N ALA A 93 10.95 -5.82 -8.58
CA ALA A 93 11.20 -5.24 -7.26
C ALA A 93 11.99 -6.20 -6.37
N LEU A 94 11.69 -7.50 -6.44
CA LEU A 94 12.41 -8.54 -5.69
C LEU A 94 13.86 -8.65 -6.18
N TRP A 95 14.07 -8.61 -7.50
CA TRP A 95 15.39 -8.59 -8.10
C TRP A 95 16.19 -7.35 -7.69
N ILE A 96 15.58 -6.15 -7.69
CA ILE A 96 16.23 -4.91 -7.22
C ILE A 96 16.60 -5.05 -5.73
N ALA A 97 15.67 -5.53 -4.91
CA ALA A 97 15.88 -5.66 -3.47
C ALA A 97 16.99 -6.65 -3.12
N LEU A 98 17.05 -7.80 -3.80
CA LEU A 98 18.04 -8.85 -3.55
C LEU A 98 19.37 -8.59 -4.27
N GLY A 99 19.33 -8.08 -5.50
CA GLY A 99 20.49 -7.93 -6.38
C GLY A 99 21.25 -6.62 -6.20
N VAL A 100 20.55 -5.53 -5.85
CA VAL A 100 21.15 -4.19 -5.71
C VAL A 100 21.36 -3.80 -4.24
N THR A 101 20.55 -4.35 -3.32
CA THR A 101 20.50 -3.87 -1.93
C THR A 101 20.73 -4.95 -0.87
N SER A 102 21.49 -5.99 -1.21
CA SER A 102 21.93 -7.01 -0.26
C SER A 102 22.55 -6.37 0.99
N GLY A 103 21.87 -6.48 2.14
CA GLY A 103 22.21 -5.78 3.38
C GLY A 103 21.03 -5.57 4.32
N HIS A 104 21.25 -4.80 5.41
CA HIS A 104 20.23 -4.42 6.38
C HIS A 104 19.07 -3.66 5.68
N SER A 105 17.84 -3.88 6.13
CA SER A 105 16.62 -3.22 5.59
C SER A 105 16.18 -3.60 4.16
N SER A 106 16.71 -4.68 3.58
CA SER A 106 16.32 -5.16 2.23
C SER A 106 14.82 -5.44 2.09
N ALA A 107 14.18 -5.99 3.13
CA ALA A 107 12.74 -6.22 3.16
C ALA A 107 11.92 -4.92 3.13
N LEU A 108 12.37 -3.87 3.83
CA LEU A 108 11.72 -2.57 3.81
C LEU A 108 11.83 -1.92 2.43
N ARG A 109 13.02 -1.98 1.81
CA ARG A 109 13.25 -1.49 0.44
C ARG A 109 12.34 -2.18 -0.57
N PHE A 110 12.27 -3.51 -0.50
CA PHE A 110 11.35 -4.31 -1.32
C PHE A 110 9.90 -3.88 -1.15
N ALA A 111 9.43 -3.79 0.10
CA ALA A 111 8.05 -3.43 0.41
C ALA A 111 7.71 -2.02 -0.10
N VAL A 112 8.58 -1.03 0.14
CA VAL A 112 8.39 0.35 -0.31
C VAL A 112 8.33 0.45 -1.83
N ILE A 113 9.32 -0.10 -2.55
CA ILE A 113 9.36 -0.03 -4.02
C ILE A 113 8.13 -0.71 -4.63
N THR A 114 7.76 -1.87 -4.09
CA THR A 114 6.64 -2.65 -4.59
C THR A 114 5.31 -1.95 -4.35
N VAL A 115 5.06 -1.52 -3.11
CA VAL A 115 3.79 -0.85 -2.75
C VAL A 115 3.69 0.49 -3.49
N ALA A 116 4.77 1.28 -3.55
CA ALA A 116 4.77 2.55 -4.29
C ALA A 116 4.58 2.35 -5.79
N GLY A 117 5.26 1.37 -6.39
CA GLY A 117 5.15 1.07 -7.82
C GLY A 117 3.75 0.59 -8.22
N LEU A 118 3.18 -0.35 -7.46
CA LEU A 118 1.84 -0.88 -7.74
C LEU A 118 0.74 0.15 -7.42
N ALA A 119 0.85 0.90 -6.32
CA ALA A 119 -0.08 1.97 -6.00
C ALA A 119 -0.01 3.09 -7.05
N GLY A 120 1.18 3.51 -7.47
CA GLY A 120 1.39 4.50 -8.52
C GLY A 120 0.80 4.06 -9.86
N ALA A 121 1.08 2.83 -10.30
CA ALA A 121 0.47 2.26 -11.49
C ALA A 121 -1.06 2.22 -11.40
N ARG A 122 -1.60 1.97 -10.19
CA ARG A 122 -3.05 1.95 -9.95
C ARG A 122 -3.68 3.33 -9.99
N VAL A 123 -2.99 4.36 -9.49
CA VAL A 123 -3.39 5.77 -9.63
C VAL A 123 -3.46 6.17 -11.10
N LEU A 124 -2.47 5.79 -11.91
CA LEU A 124 -2.41 6.15 -13.33
C LEU A 124 -3.42 5.41 -14.20
N SER A 125 -3.90 4.24 -13.77
CA SER A 125 -4.75 3.35 -14.57
C SER A 125 -6.23 3.33 -14.18
N SER A 126 -6.62 3.96 -13.08
CA SER A 126 -8.00 3.92 -12.59
C SER A 126 -8.72 5.27 -12.70
N GLY A 127 -9.94 5.26 -13.24
CA GLY A 127 -10.83 6.42 -13.20
C GLY A 127 -11.78 6.43 -11.98
N GLU A 128 -11.79 5.34 -11.21
CA GLU A 128 -12.73 5.15 -10.11
C GLU A 128 -12.18 5.76 -8.81
N SER A 129 -12.94 6.70 -8.22
CA SER A 129 -12.51 7.47 -7.05
C SER A 129 -12.17 6.58 -5.86
N SER A 130 -12.91 5.48 -5.66
CA SER A 130 -12.64 4.55 -4.55
C SER A 130 -11.29 3.84 -4.67
N VAL A 131 -10.89 3.48 -5.89
CA VAL A 131 -9.60 2.86 -6.19
C VAL A 131 -8.46 3.88 -6.08
N LEU A 132 -8.66 5.09 -6.61
CA LEU A 132 -7.68 6.18 -6.56
C LEU A 132 -7.31 6.54 -5.12
N LEU A 133 -8.32 6.80 -4.28
CA LEU A 133 -8.10 7.19 -2.88
C LEU A 133 -7.42 6.08 -2.07
N THR A 134 -7.72 4.79 -2.34
CA THR A 134 -7.01 3.66 -1.70
C THR A 134 -5.54 3.61 -2.12
N SER A 135 -5.29 3.84 -3.41
CA SER A 135 -3.93 3.81 -3.96
C SER A 135 -3.10 4.99 -3.45
N VAL A 136 -3.68 6.19 -3.34
CA VAL A 136 -3.04 7.37 -2.75
C VAL A 136 -2.72 7.15 -1.27
N ALA A 137 -3.63 6.53 -0.51
CA ALA A 137 -3.35 6.18 0.88
C ALA A 137 -2.16 5.23 1.00
N LEU A 138 -2.09 4.18 0.18
CA LEU A 138 -0.94 3.27 0.15
C LEU A 138 0.36 3.96 -0.28
N LEU A 139 0.30 4.89 -1.23
CA LEU A 139 1.44 5.70 -1.66
C LEU A 139 1.98 6.55 -0.50
N ALA A 140 1.10 7.20 0.26
CA ALA A 140 1.48 7.98 1.45
C ALA A 140 2.10 7.11 2.55
N LEU A 141 1.55 5.91 2.80
CA LEU A 141 2.12 4.99 3.79
C LEU A 141 3.50 4.45 3.34
N ALA A 142 3.66 4.16 2.04
CA ALA A 142 4.93 3.71 1.48
C ALA A 142 6.00 4.81 1.53
N THR A 143 5.66 6.07 1.26
CA THR A 143 6.61 7.19 1.37
C THR A 143 7.02 7.44 2.81
N ALA A 144 6.11 7.32 3.78
CA ALA A 144 6.49 7.38 5.19
C ALA A 144 7.36 6.19 5.61
N ALA A 145 7.05 4.97 5.18
CA ALA A 145 7.90 3.82 5.45
C ALA A 145 9.31 3.99 4.85
N ALA A 146 9.43 4.66 3.71
CA ALA A 146 10.73 4.99 3.09
C ALA A 146 11.61 5.89 3.97
N SER A 147 11.03 6.72 4.86
CA SER A 147 11.82 7.51 5.83
C SER A 147 12.59 6.64 6.82
N GLY A 148 12.17 5.39 7.04
CA GLY A 148 12.93 4.42 7.83
C GLY A 148 14.20 3.90 7.14
N LEU A 149 14.51 4.36 5.91
CA LEU A 149 15.74 4.05 5.20
C LEU A 149 16.86 5.07 5.42
N THR A 150 16.57 6.23 5.99
CA THR A 150 17.57 7.29 6.23
C THR A 150 18.17 7.15 7.62
N GLU A 151 19.47 7.47 7.76
CA GLU A 151 20.20 7.41 9.05
C GLU A 151 19.94 8.63 9.96
N GLU A 152 19.22 9.65 9.48
CA GLU A 152 18.87 10.82 10.29
C GLU A 152 17.90 10.46 11.43
N ALA A 153 18.05 11.14 12.56
CA ALA A 153 17.35 10.89 13.81
C ALA A 153 15.85 10.63 13.60
N LEU A 154 15.35 9.55 14.23
CA LEU A 154 13.97 9.07 14.25
C LEU A 154 12.91 10.18 14.28
N ALA A 155 12.59 10.76 13.12
CA ALA A 155 11.54 11.74 12.98
C ALA A 155 10.22 10.97 12.93
N ILE A 156 9.36 11.18 13.92
CA ILE A 156 8.04 10.54 13.99
C ILE A 156 7.05 11.17 12.99
N TRP A 157 7.34 12.41 12.56
CA TRP A 157 6.49 13.24 11.72
C TRP A 157 6.08 12.63 10.37
N PRO A 158 6.95 11.95 9.60
CA PRO A 158 6.55 11.31 8.34
C PRO A 158 5.48 10.23 8.57
N TYR A 159 5.61 9.43 9.63
CA TYR A 159 4.66 8.37 9.97
C TYR A 159 3.30 8.93 10.38
N VAL A 160 3.30 9.97 11.22
CA VAL A 160 2.06 10.64 11.67
C VAL A 160 1.39 11.36 10.50
N GLY A 161 2.16 12.05 9.66
CA GLY A 161 1.66 12.73 8.47
C GLY A 161 1.01 11.76 7.48
N ALA A 162 1.67 10.64 7.16
CA ALA A 162 1.09 9.62 6.30
C ALA A 162 -0.12 8.93 6.92
N ALA A 163 -0.12 8.67 8.23
CA ALA A 163 -1.28 8.12 8.91
C ALA A 163 -2.49 9.06 8.83
N ALA A 164 -2.27 10.36 9.02
CA ALA A 164 -3.30 11.39 8.87
C ALA A 164 -3.81 11.48 7.43
N ILE A 165 -2.92 11.43 6.42
CA ILE A 165 -3.30 11.42 5.01
C ILE A 165 -4.11 10.17 4.68
N ALA A 166 -3.62 8.98 5.05
CA ALA A 166 -4.30 7.72 4.79
C ALA A 166 -5.71 7.69 5.41
N ALA A 167 -5.82 8.12 6.67
CA ALA A 167 -7.10 8.23 7.35
C ALA A 167 -8.00 9.27 6.67
N GLY A 168 -7.50 10.48 6.42
CA GLY A 168 -8.26 11.61 5.88
C GLY A 168 -8.79 11.38 4.46
N VAL A 169 -7.99 10.72 3.62
CA VAL A 169 -8.37 10.34 2.25
C VAL A 169 -9.59 9.40 2.22
N GLY A 170 -9.84 8.65 3.30
CA GLY A 170 -11.05 7.83 3.47
C GLY A 170 -12.34 8.63 3.65
N TRP A 171 -12.25 9.91 4.00
CA TRP A 171 -13.39 10.80 4.28
C TRP A 171 -13.66 11.84 3.18
N LEU A 172 -12.83 11.89 2.14
CA LEU A 172 -13.05 12.79 1.02
C LEU A 172 -14.34 12.43 0.27
N PRO A 173 -15.18 13.43 -0.09
CA PRO A 173 -16.38 13.20 -0.87
C PRO A 173 -16.05 12.50 -2.19
N GLN A 174 -16.75 11.41 -2.48
CA GLN A 174 -16.62 10.72 -3.76
C GLN A 174 -17.60 11.36 -4.74
N SER A 175 -17.07 12.15 -5.67
CA SER A 175 -17.88 12.69 -6.76
C SER A 175 -18.36 11.54 -7.63
N ALA A 176 -19.67 11.30 -7.65
CA ALA A 176 -20.28 10.39 -8.63
C ALA A 176 -20.00 10.93 -10.04
N PRO A 177 -19.72 10.07 -11.04
CA PRO A 177 -19.58 10.51 -12.42
C PRO A 177 -20.87 11.21 -12.84
N ARG A 178 -20.78 12.48 -13.26
CA ARG A 178 -21.90 13.13 -13.95
C ARG A 178 -22.09 12.38 -15.27
N ALA A 179 -23.23 11.70 -15.43
CA ALA A 179 -23.63 11.22 -16.74
C ALA A 179 -23.70 12.44 -17.68
N ALA A 180 -22.90 12.39 -18.74
CA ALA A 180 -22.95 13.32 -19.85
C ALA A 180 -23.89 12.76 -20.93
#